data_AF-A0A3L7SD76-F1
#
_entry.id   AF-A0A3L7SD76-F1
#
_cell.length_a   1.000
_cell.length_b   1.000
_cell.length_c   1.000
_cell.angle_alpha   90.00
_cell.angle_beta   90.00
_cell.angle_gamma   90.00
#
_symmetry.space_group_name_H-M   'P 1'
#
loop_
_entity.id
_entity.type
_entity.pdbx_description
1 polymer ?
#
loop_
_entity_poly.entity_id
_entity_poly.type
_entity_poly.pdbx_seq_one_letter_code
_entity_poly.pdbx_strand_id
1 'polypeptide(L)'
;MFERHSLSNLDQQGGAATPLASRSSTLVWIAACLLATIAVSLVAAQAPPRIRLIGIFPVMLGLLIGGLVVWLAEKLDAVASRRFQVVAAMLLAVGGWGGLTWETFRRDEVLSVKSANQELAARLMKEFEQQTNTPHLELDRPTTVKAFRAYLARRVQQLGDWSRPWPELFWGLELVMTGVAAGWVSTRAGWSAAEISTEHIAKVAE
;
A
#
# COMPACT_ATOMS: atom_id res chain seq x y z
N MET A 1 5.76 -65.99 -35.23
CA MET A 1 4.84 -66.40 -34.15
C MET A 1 5.29 -65.70 -32.88
N PHE A 2 4.35 -65.03 -32.21
CA PHE A 2 4.47 -64.21 -30.99
C PHE A 2 4.94 -62.75 -31.13
N GLU A 3 3.95 -61.96 -31.52
CA GLU A 3 3.62 -60.61 -31.03
C GLU A 3 4.36 -60.16 -29.76
N ARG A 4 5.17 -59.10 -29.87
CA ARG A 4 5.40 -58.12 -28.80
C ARG A 4 4.74 -56.81 -29.20
N HIS A 5 3.42 -56.85 -29.22
CA HIS A 5 2.60 -55.66 -29.25
C HIS A 5 2.55 -55.03 -27.86
N SER A 6 2.80 -53.72 -27.82
CA SER A 6 1.92 -52.77 -27.10
C SER A 6 1.96 -52.73 -25.57
N LEU A 7 3.09 -52.35 -24.95
CA LEU A 7 3.11 -51.95 -23.53
C LEU A 7 3.94 -50.69 -23.21
N SER A 8 4.30 -49.85 -24.18
CA SER A 8 5.10 -48.63 -23.93
C SER A 8 4.32 -47.30 -23.97
N ASN A 9 2.98 -47.33 -24.01
CA ASN A 9 2.15 -46.13 -24.21
C ASN A 9 1.20 -45.77 -23.04
N LEU A 10 1.34 -46.39 -21.86
CA LEU A 10 0.42 -46.15 -20.74
C LEU A 10 0.91 -45.14 -19.68
N ASP A 11 2.16 -44.68 -19.74
CA ASP A 11 2.66 -43.66 -18.80
C ASP A 11 2.49 -42.21 -19.28
N GLN A 12 1.89 -42.00 -20.46
CA GLN A 12 1.65 -40.66 -21.01
C GLN A 12 0.25 -40.09 -20.69
N GLN A 13 -0.44 -40.65 -19.69
CA GLN A 13 -1.77 -40.18 -19.25
C GLN A 13 -1.84 -39.84 -17.74
N GLY A 14 -0.71 -39.52 -17.11
CA GLY A 14 -0.62 -39.17 -15.68
C GLY A 14 -0.45 -37.67 -15.37
N GLY A 15 -0.90 -36.76 -16.24
CA GLY A 15 -0.53 -35.35 -16.12
C GLY A 15 -1.54 -34.33 -16.64
N ALA A 16 -2.84 -34.62 -16.58
CA ALA A 16 -3.84 -33.55 -16.59
C ALA A 16 -3.73 -32.79 -15.25
N ALA A 17 -2.64 -32.05 -15.07
CA ALA A 17 -2.48 -31.11 -13.97
C ALA A 17 -3.68 -30.16 -14.04
N THR A 18 -4.60 -30.36 -13.11
CA THR A 18 -5.88 -29.68 -13.06
C THR A 18 -5.63 -28.17 -13.00
N PRO A 19 -6.17 -27.37 -13.93
CA PRO A 19 -5.99 -25.90 -13.94
C PRO A 19 -6.58 -25.20 -12.69
N LEU A 20 -7.21 -25.96 -11.79
CA LEU A 20 -7.75 -25.49 -10.53
C LEU A 20 -6.68 -25.34 -9.43
N ALA A 21 -5.64 -26.18 -9.43
CA ALA A 21 -4.59 -26.14 -8.41
C ALA A 21 -3.66 -24.91 -8.56
N SER A 22 -3.40 -24.45 -9.79
CA SER A 22 -2.59 -23.24 -10.04
C SER A 22 -3.36 -21.94 -9.74
N ARG A 23 -4.67 -21.94 -9.98
CA ARG A 23 -5.55 -20.80 -9.67
C ARG A 23 -5.70 -20.57 -8.17
N SER A 24 -5.80 -21.64 -7.37
CA SER A 24 -5.88 -21.50 -5.91
C SER A 24 -4.61 -20.90 -5.32
N SER A 25 -3.42 -21.34 -5.77
CA SER A 25 -2.13 -20.76 -5.34
C SER A 25 -2.04 -19.26 -5.68
N THR A 26 -2.47 -18.85 -6.88
CA THR A 26 -2.45 -17.43 -7.28
C THR A 26 -3.38 -16.56 -6.43
N LEU A 27 -4.60 -17.03 -6.14
CA LEU A 27 -5.55 -16.29 -5.29
C LEU A 27 -5.06 -16.19 -3.84
N VAL A 28 -4.47 -17.26 -3.30
CA VAL A 28 -3.85 -17.27 -1.97
C VAL A 28 -2.69 -16.27 -1.91
N TRP A 29 -1.86 -16.22 -2.97
CA TRP A 29 -0.78 -15.25 -3.08
C TRP A 29 -1.27 -13.80 -3.11
N ILE A 30 -2.30 -13.48 -3.90
CA ILE A 30 -2.89 -12.12 -3.93
C ILE A 30 -3.44 -11.76 -2.54
N ALA A 31 -4.21 -12.67 -1.92
CA ALA A 31 -4.80 -12.42 -0.61
C ALA A 31 -3.73 -12.20 0.47
N ALA A 32 -2.64 -12.98 0.44
CA ALA A 32 -1.52 -12.84 1.35
C ALA A 32 -0.75 -11.52 1.11
N CYS A 33 -0.53 -11.13 -0.15
CA CYS A 33 0.06 -9.83 -0.48
C CYS A 33 -0.82 -8.66 0.01
N LEU A 34 -2.14 -8.78 -0.14
CA LEU A 34 -3.09 -7.77 0.31
C LEU A 34 -3.07 -7.64 1.84
N LEU A 35 -3.13 -8.76 2.56
CA LEU A 35 -3.05 -8.77 4.03
C LEU A 35 -1.72 -8.20 4.53
N ALA A 36 -0.60 -8.57 3.91
CA ALA A 36 0.70 -8.04 4.27
C ALA A 36 0.80 -6.54 4.00
N THR A 37 0.25 -6.06 2.87
CA THR A 37 0.19 -4.63 2.55
C THR A 37 -0.62 -3.86 3.59
N ILE A 38 -1.76 -4.41 4.03
CA ILE A 38 -2.58 -3.82 5.11
C ILE A 38 -1.80 -3.78 6.42
N ALA A 39 -1.13 -4.87 6.80
CA ALA A 39 -0.33 -4.94 8.02
C ALA A 39 0.80 -3.89 8.02
N VAL A 40 1.57 -3.81 6.93
CA VAL A 40 2.63 -2.81 6.77
C VAL A 40 2.06 -1.39 6.79
N SER A 41 0.91 -1.17 6.16
CA SER A 41 0.23 0.13 6.16
C SER A 41 -0.24 0.54 7.57
N LEU A 42 -0.71 -0.40 8.39
CA LEU A 42 -1.10 -0.14 9.78
C LEU A 42 0.10 0.21 10.66
N VAL A 43 1.23 -0.49 10.48
CA VAL A 43 2.49 -0.16 11.16
C VAL A 43 2.98 1.23 10.72
N ALA A 44 2.95 1.49 9.41
CA ALA A 44 3.24 2.80 8.84
C ALA A 44 2.32 3.89 9.41
N ALA A 45 1.06 3.57 9.73
CA ALA A 45 0.08 4.47 10.34
C ALA A 45 0.42 4.89 11.78
N GLN A 46 1.38 4.22 12.44
CA GLN A 46 1.90 4.63 13.75
C GLN A 46 3.16 5.49 13.67
N ALA A 47 3.77 5.64 12.49
CA ALA A 47 4.97 6.45 12.33
C ALA A 47 4.75 7.93 12.70
N PRO A 48 5.72 8.59 13.37
CA PRO A 48 5.63 10.00 13.71
C PRO A 48 5.33 10.90 12.51
N PRO A 49 4.50 11.96 12.66
CA PRO A 49 4.09 12.83 11.54
C PRO A 49 5.26 13.44 10.77
N ARG A 50 6.36 13.76 11.49
CA ARG A 50 7.57 14.37 10.92
C ARG A 50 8.28 13.46 9.92
N ILE A 51 8.25 12.15 10.13
CA ILE A 51 8.93 11.17 9.26
C ILE A 51 8.07 10.90 8.00
N ARG A 52 6.74 11.04 8.10
CA ARG A 52 5.80 10.92 6.95
C ARG A 52 5.88 12.06 5.94
N LEU A 53 6.54 13.15 6.26
CA LEU A 53 6.62 14.34 5.39
C LEU A 53 7.77 14.29 4.39
N ILE A 54 8.70 13.37 4.58
CA ILE A 54 9.82 13.24 3.67
C ILE A 54 9.40 12.24 2.60
N GLY A 55 9.39 12.64 1.32
CA GLY A 55 9.05 11.80 0.17
C GLY A 55 9.84 10.49 0.06
N ILE A 56 10.83 10.28 0.92
CA ILE A 56 11.53 9.02 1.15
C ILE A 56 10.58 7.94 1.70
N PHE A 57 9.63 8.28 2.56
CA PHE A 57 8.72 7.31 3.17
C PHE A 57 7.86 6.55 2.13
N PRO A 58 7.15 7.21 1.21
CA PRO A 58 6.42 6.53 0.14
C PRO A 58 7.32 5.64 -0.72
N VAL A 59 8.54 6.10 -1.03
CA VAL A 59 9.53 5.30 -1.77
C VAL A 59 9.89 4.03 -0.99
N MET A 60 10.26 4.15 0.29
CA MET A 60 10.58 3.01 1.15
C MET A 60 9.41 2.03 1.28
N LEU A 61 8.19 2.54 1.40
CA LEU A 61 6.98 1.72 1.42
C LEU A 61 6.81 0.95 0.10
N GLY A 62 7.01 1.61 -1.04
CA GLY A 62 7.00 0.97 -2.35
C GLY A 62 8.05 -0.12 -2.48
N LEU A 63 9.29 0.14 -2.05
CA LEU A 63 10.36 -0.86 -2.04
C LEU A 63 10.01 -2.09 -1.18
N LEU A 64 9.47 -1.86 0.03
CA LEU A 64 9.06 -2.94 0.93
C LEU A 64 7.94 -3.79 0.34
N ILE A 65 6.90 -3.16 -0.20
CA ILE A 65 5.78 -3.88 -0.83
C ILE A 65 6.27 -4.66 -2.05
N GLY A 66 7.08 -4.05 -2.92
CA GLY A 66 7.65 -4.70 -4.10
C GLY A 66 8.50 -5.93 -3.75
N GLY A 67 9.32 -5.83 -2.70
CA GLY A 67 10.14 -6.95 -2.21
C GLY A 67 9.28 -8.05 -1.58
N LEU A 68 8.29 -7.67 -0.78
CA LEU A 68 7.38 -8.61 -0.12
C LEU A 68 6.54 -9.40 -1.13
N VAL A 69 6.08 -8.76 -2.21
CA VAL A 69 5.33 -9.42 -3.30
C VAL A 69 6.18 -10.50 -4.00
N VAL A 70 7.45 -10.22 -4.27
CA VAL A 70 8.37 -11.20 -4.89
C VAL A 70 8.69 -12.33 -3.91
N TRP A 71 9.01 -11.98 -2.66
CA TRP A 71 9.28 -12.98 -1.62
C TRP A 71 8.10 -13.94 -1.41
N LEU A 72 6.85 -13.42 -1.41
CA LEU A 72 5.67 -14.27 -1.35
C LEU A 72 5.46 -15.10 -2.61
N ALA A 73 5.81 -14.57 -3.79
CA ALA A 73 5.67 -15.32 -5.05
C ALA A 73 6.57 -16.56 -5.06
N GLU A 74 7.80 -16.42 -4.57
CA GLU A 74 8.75 -17.53 -4.41
C GLU A 74 8.28 -18.54 -3.37
N LYS A 75 7.75 -18.08 -2.22
CA LYS A 75 7.32 -18.96 -1.12
C LYS A 75 6.04 -19.74 -1.41
N LEU A 76 5.14 -19.20 -2.23
CA LEU A 76 3.84 -19.82 -2.54
C LEU A 76 3.83 -20.53 -3.90
N ASP A 77 4.99 -20.60 -4.57
CA ASP A 77 5.16 -21.17 -5.91
C ASP A 77 4.11 -20.62 -6.90
N ALA A 78 3.89 -19.31 -6.82
CA ALA A 78 2.87 -18.64 -7.60
C ALA A 78 3.32 -18.56 -9.06
N VAL A 79 2.68 -19.35 -9.93
CA VAL A 79 2.91 -19.37 -11.40
C VAL A 79 2.29 -18.14 -12.07
N ALA A 80 2.63 -16.95 -11.58
CA ALA A 80 2.21 -15.68 -12.15
C ALA A 80 3.24 -15.17 -13.15
N SER A 81 2.79 -14.62 -14.28
CA SER A 81 3.71 -13.99 -15.23
C SER A 81 4.45 -12.82 -14.56
N ARG A 82 5.73 -12.63 -14.88
CA ARG A 82 6.56 -11.55 -14.31
C ARG A 82 5.93 -10.16 -14.50
N ARG A 83 5.27 -9.93 -15.65
CA ARG A 83 4.53 -8.69 -15.93
C ARG A 83 3.36 -8.51 -14.96
N PHE A 84 2.62 -9.58 -14.67
CA PHE A 84 1.51 -9.55 -13.73
C PHE A 84 1.98 -9.26 -12.29
N GLN A 85 3.10 -9.85 -11.86
CA GLN A 85 3.67 -9.59 -10.54
C GLN A 85 4.07 -8.12 -10.36
N VAL A 86 4.72 -7.53 -11.37
CA VAL A 86 5.11 -6.11 -11.36
C VAL A 86 3.86 -5.22 -11.29
N VAL A 87 2.85 -5.48 -12.12
CA VAL A 87 1.60 -4.69 -12.10
C VAL A 87 0.89 -4.83 -10.75
N ALA A 88 0.82 -6.04 -10.19
CA ALA A 88 0.24 -6.28 -8.87
C ALA A 88 0.98 -5.52 -7.77
N ALA A 89 2.32 -5.54 -7.77
CA ALA A 89 3.13 -4.78 -6.83
C ALA A 89 2.89 -3.26 -6.94
N MET A 90 2.83 -2.73 -8.16
CA MET A 90 2.53 -1.31 -8.39
C MET A 90 1.13 -0.94 -7.87
N LEU A 91 0.11 -1.73 -8.19
CA LEU A 91 -1.26 -1.48 -7.74
C LEU A 91 -1.41 -1.58 -6.22
N LEU A 92 -0.77 -2.56 -5.59
CA LEU A 92 -0.78 -2.71 -4.13
C LEU A 92 -0.05 -1.56 -3.45
N ALA A 93 1.08 -1.10 -4.00
CA ALA A 93 1.85 0.00 -3.41
C ALA A 93 1.11 1.35 -3.53
N VAL A 94 0.55 1.63 -4.71
CA VAL A 94 -0.29 2.82 -4.96
C VAL A 94 -1.56 2.78 -4.09
N GLY A 95 -2.22 1.62 -4.03
CA GLY A 95 -3.42 1.42 -3.21
C GLY A 95 -3.13 1.54 -1.71
N GLY A 96 -2.00 0.99 -1.24
CA GLY A 96 -1.55 1.10 0.14
C GLY A 96 -1.25 2.55 0.55
N TRP A 97 -0.50 3.29 -0.28
CA TRP A 97 -0.21 4.70 -0.02
C TRP A 97 -1.47 5.58 -0.07
N GLY A 98 -2.34 5.35 -1.06
CA GLY A 98 -3.63 6.03 -1.19
C GLY A 98 -4.54 5.78 0.02
N GLY A 99 -4.67 4.51 0.43
CA GLY A 99 -5.45 4.11 1.60
C GLY A 99 -4.92 4.70 2.90
N LEU A 100 -3.59 4.71 3.09
CA LEU A 100 -2.96 5.35 4.25
C LEU A 100 -3.21 6.86 4.30
N THR A 101 -3.14 7.53 3.14
CA THR A 101 -3.44 8.96 3.03
C THR A 101 -4.90 9.25 3.36
N TRP A 102 -5.81 8.38 2.92
CA TRP A 102 -7.23 8.52 3.19
C TRP A 102 -7.58 8.28 4.67
N GLU A 103 -7.00 7.27 5.29
CA GLU A 103 -7.21 6.98 6.72
C GLU A 103 -6.65 8.10 7.60
N THR A 104 -5.49 8.67 7.23
CA THR A 104 -4.95 9.84 7.92
C THR A 104 -5.83 11.08 7.76
N PHE A 105 -6.37 11.31 6.56
CA PHE A 105 -7.37 12.36 6.33
C PHE A 105 -8.60 12.16 7.22
N ARG A 106 -9.15 10.94 7.29
CA ARG A 106 -10.32 10.63 8.12
C ARG A 106 -10.05 10.85 9.61
N ARG A 107 -8.85 10.49 10.09
CA ARG A 107 -8.44 10.74 11.48
C ARG A 107 -8.27 12.23 11.77
N ASP A 108 -7.68 12.99 10.84
CA ASP A 108 -7.54 14.44 10.97
C ASP A 108 -8.90 15.13 11.00
N GLU A 109 -9.86 14.68 10.18
CA GLU A 109 -11.24 15.17 10.20
C GLU A 109 -11.90 14.92 11.56
N VAL A 110 -11.81 13.70 12.10
CA VAL A 110 -12.36 13.37 13.43
C VAL A 110 -11.71 14.19 14.55
N LEU A 111 -10.38 14.41 14.49
CA LEU A 111 -9.67 15.22 15.47
C LEU A 111 -10.02 16.71 15.36
N SER A 112 -10.12 17.23 14.13
CA SER A 112 -10.53 18.62 13.87
C SER A 112 -11.96 18.90 14.29
N VAL A 113 -12.88 17.93 14.13
CA VAL A 113 -14.25 18.05 14.63
C VAL A 113 -14.27 17.99 16.16
N LYS A 114 -13.46 17.15 16.79
CA LYS A 114 -13.35 17.12 18.27
C LYS A 114 -12.79 18.44 18.82
N SER A 115 -11.75 19.00 18.21
CA SER A 115 -11.20 20.29 18.62
C SER A 115 -12.16 21.44 18.32
N ALA A 116 -12.84 21.43 17.17
CA ALA A 116 -13.86 22.41 16.84
C ALA A 116 -15.05 22.34 17.79
N ASN A 117 -15.49 21.14 18.19
CA ASN A 117 -16.55 20.98 19.19
C ASN A 117 -16.10 21.42 20.58
N GLN A 118 -14.83 21.24 20.95
CA GLN A 118 -14.28 21.78 22.20
C GLN A 118 -14.18 23.30 22.17
N GLU A 119 -13.76 23.88 21.04
CA GLU A 119 -13.71 25.33 20.85
C GLU A 119 -15.12 25.92 20.81
N LEU A 120 -16.07 25.25 20.18
CA LEU A 120 -17.48 25.63 20.16
C LEU A 120 -18.10 25.50 21.55
N ALA A 121 -17.79 24.44 22.31
CA ALA A 121 -18.23 24.32 23.69
C ALA A 121 -17.63 25.41 24.59
N ALA A 122 -16.37 25.78 24.38
CA ALA A 122 -15.71 26.88 25.08
C ALA A 122 -16.30 28.25 24.69
N ARG A 123 -16.64 28.45 23.41
CA ARG A 123 -17.33 29.66 22.92
C ARG A 123 -18.77 29.71 23.44
N LEU A 124 -19.51 28.60 23.44
CA LEU A 124 -20.84 28.50 24.02
C LEU A 124 -20.81 28.77 25.52
N MET A 125 -19.81 28.28 26.28
CA MET A 125 -19.65 28.65 27.68
C MET A 125 -19.41 30.15 27.86
N LYS A 126 -18.59 30.77 26.99
CA LYS A 126 -18.38 32.23 26.98
C LYS A 126 -19.63 33.02 26.55
N GLU A 127 -20.41 32.51 25.60
CA GLU A 127 -21.65 33.12 25.10
C GLU A 127 -22.82 32.92 26.08
N PHE A 128 -22.86 31.83 26.85
CA PHE A 128 -23.79 31.64 27.97
C PHE A 128 -23.53 32.66 29.09
N GLU A 129 -22.27 33.07 29.27
CA GLU A 129 -21.90 34.20 30.14
C GLU A 129 -22.36 35.56 29.59
N GLN A 130 -22.67 35.64 28.29
CA GLN A 130 -22.94 36.88 27.56
C GLN A 130 -24.36 37.01 26.99
N GLN A 131 -25.27 36.11 27.38
CA GLN A 131 -26.70 36.01 27.06
C GLN A 131 -27.30 37.02 26.04
N THR A 132 -28.04 36.47 25.07
CA THR A 132 -29.00 37.10 24.12
C THR A 132 -28.47 37.72 22.82
N ASN A 133 -28.17 36.85 21.84
CA ASN A 133 -28.81 36.82 20.50
C ASN A 133 -28.04 35.84 19.60
N THR A 134 -28.65 34.72 19.25
CA THR A 134 -28.06 33.72 18.35
C THR A 134 -28.55 33.92 16.91
N PRO A 135 -27.68 34.25 15.94
CA PRO A 135 -27.92 33.90 14.55
C PRO A 135 -27.60 32.41 14.35
N HIS A 136 -28.47 31.70 13.63
CA HIS A 136 -28.22 30.33 13.18
C HIS A 136 -26.97 30.29 12.28
N LEU A 137 -25.86 29.77 12.84
CA LEU A 137 -24.70 29.38 12.06
C LEU A 137 -25.03 28.08 11.31
N GLU A 138 -25.53 28.22 10.09
CA GLU A 138 -25.50 27.13 9.11
C GLU A 138 -24.03 26.75 8.88
N LEU A 139 -23.62 25.65 9.51
CA LEU A 139 -22.31 25.06 9.34
C LEU A 139 -22.26 24.47 7.92
N ASP A 140 -21.82 25.29 6.96
CA ASP A 140 -21.60 24.89 5.57
C ASP A 140 -20.52 23.79 5.57
N ARG A 141 -20.94 22.52 5.63
CA ARG A 141 -20.03 21.39 5.70
C ARG A 141 -19.26 21.34 4.40
N PRO A 142 -17.92 21.51 4.41
CA PRO A 142 -17.16 21.42 3.18
C PRO A 142 -17.35 20.03 2.58
N THR A 143 -17.72 19.97 1.30
CA THR A 143 -17.73 18.73 0.51
C THR A 143 -16.43 17.95 0.72
N THR A 144 -16.48 16.62 0.81
CA THR A 144 -15.33 15.75 1.16
C THR A 144 -14.08 16.04 0.32
N VAL A 145 -14.24 16.39 -0.96
CA VAL A 145 -13.13 16.75 -1.86
C VAL A 145 -12.44 18.05 -1.43
N LYS A 146 -13.20 19.08 -1.01
CA LYS A 146 -12.63 20.34 -0.51
C LYS A 146 -11.89 20.11 0.81
N ALA A 147 -12.45 19.27 1.69
CA ALA A 147 -11.82 18.89 2.95
C ALA A 147 -10.50 18.12 2.72
N PHE A 148 -10.47 17.18 1.78
CA PHE A 148 -9.25 16.44 1.41
C PHE A 148 -8.17 17.36 0.83
N ARG A 149 -8.54 18.30 -0.05
CA ARG A 149 -7.59 19.31 -0.58
C ARG A 149 -7.05 20.22 0.53
N ALA A 150 -7.89 20.62 1.48
CA ALA A 150 -7.45 21.41 2.63
C ALA A 150 -6.48 20.62 3.52
N TYR A 151 -6.72 19.32 3.71
CA TYR A 151 -5.80 18.41 4.39
C TYR A 151 -4.43 18.32 3.70
N LEU A 152 -4.41 18.11 2.37
CA LEU A 152 -3.15 18.09 1.61
C LEU A 152 -2.39 19.42 1.74
N ALA A 153 -3.10 20.55 1.68
CA ALA A 153 -2.51 21.87 1.87
C ALA A 153 -1.88 22.02 3.28
N ARG A 154 -2.58 21.59 4.34
CA ARG A 154 -2.03 21.58 5.71
C ARG A 154 -0.80 20.68 5.85
N ARG A 155 -0.79 19.53 5.16
CA ARG A 155 0.36 18.62 5.14
C ARG A 155 1.58 19.29 4.52
N VAL A 156 1.40 19.94 3.37
CA VAL A 156 2.51 20.59 2.66
C VAL A 156 2.93 21.91 3.29
N GLN A 157 2.04 22.61 4.01
CA GLN A 157 2.39 23.82 4.77
C GLN A 157 3.48 23.57 5.82
N GLN A 158 3.61 22.36 6.34
CA GLN A 158 4.70 22.00 7.26
C GLN A 158 6.09 22.03 6.60
N LEU A 159 6.15 22.00 5.26
CA LEU A 159 7.36 22.07 4.45
C LEU A 159 7.60 23.50 3.90
N GLY A 160 6.70 24.45 4.14
CA GLY A 160 6.78 25.85 3.70
C GLY A 160 5.45 26.41 3.23
N ASP A 161 5.38 27.71 2.93
CA ASP A 161 4.18 28.34 2.38
C ASP A 161 4.07 28.06 0.88
N TRP A 162 3.45 26.93 0.54
CA TRP A 162 3.22 26.51 -0.84
C TRP A 162 1.77 26.76 -1.25
N SER A 163 1.57 27.66 -2.23
CA SER A 163 0.26 27.94 -2.82
C SER A 163 -0.30 26.72 -3.58
N ARG A 164 -1.60 26.70 -3.87
CA ARG A 164 -2.15 25.77 -4.87
C ARG A 164 -1.47 26.02 -6.24
N PRO A 165 -1.19 25.00 -7.07
CA PRO A 165 -1.62 23.58 -7.00
C PRO A 165 -0.57 22.60 -6.42
N TRP A 166 0.51 23.10 -5.81
CA TRP A 166 1.66 22.28 -5.40
C TRP A 166 1.33 21.07 -4.51
N PRO A 167 0.41 21.14 -3.53
CA PRO A 167 0.13 20.00 -2.66
C PRO A 167 -0.43 18.76 -3.37
N GLU A 168 -1.23 18.99 -4.42
CA GLU A 168 -1.81 17.91 -5.24
C GLU A 168 -0.74 17.26 -6.12
N LEU A 169 0.18 18.08 -6.67
CA LEU A 169 1.31 17.59 -7.47
C LEU A 169 2.30 16.79 -6.63
N PHE A 170 2.62 17.25 -5.42
CA PHE A 170 3.48 16.50 -4.51
C PHE A 170 2.90 15.14 -4.16
N TRP A 171 1.60 15.10 -3.82
CA TRP A 171 0.94 13.83 -3.53
C TRP A 171 0.89 12.90 -4.75
N GLY A 172 0.60 13.44 -5.94
CA GLY A 172 0.65 12.68 -7.19
C GLY A 172 2.05 12.14 -7.48
N LEU A 173 3.08 12.94 -7.26
CA LEU A 173 4.48 12.51 -7.43
C LEU A 173 4.85 11.41 -6.44
N GLU A 174 4.42 11.51 -5.18
CA GLU A 174 4.62 10.44 -4.19
C GLU A 174 4.00 9.12 -4.64
N LEU A 175 2.79 9.14 -5.20
CA LEU A 175 2.14 7.93 -5.73
C LEU A 175 2.92 7.32 -6.90
N VAL A 176 3.36 8.15 -7.85
CA VAL A 176 4.14 7.69 -9.00
C VAL A 176 5.46 7.10 -8.52
N MET A 177 6.18 7.79 -7.64
CA MET A 177 7.45 7.32 -7.07
C MET A 177 7.28 6.01 -6.30
N THR A 178 6.20 5.86 -5.52
CA THR A 178 5.88 4.62 -4.79
C THR A 178 5.66 3.46 -5.76
N GLY A 179 4.86 3.68 -6.81
CA GLY A 179 4.59 2.66 -7.82
C GLY A 179 5.86 2.28 -8.60
N VAL A 180 6.64 3.26 -9.04
CA VAL A 180 7.91 3.03 -9.76
C VAL A 180 8.90 2.28 -8.88
N ALA A 181 9.05 2.65 -7.61
CA ALA A 181 9.92 1.96 -6.66
C ALA A 181 9.52 0.49 -6.46
N ALA A 182 8.22 0.23 -6.27
CA ALA A 182 7.69 -1.13 -6.14
C ALA A 182 7.95 -1.95 -7.41
N GLY A 183 7.63 -1.40 -8.58
CA GLY A 183 7.85 -2.07 -9.85
C GLY A 183 9.34 -2.35 -10.11
N TRP A 184 10.21 -1.38 -9.80
CA TRP A 184 11.66 -1.52 -9.94
C TRP A 184 12.20 -2.66 -9.09
N VAL A 185 11.85 -2.73 -7.80
CA VAL A 185 12.26 -3.84 -6.92
C VAL A 185 11.72 -5.16 -7.44
N SER A 186 10.46 -5.23 -7.85
CA SER A 186 9.89 -6.46 -8.37
C SER A 186 10.57 -6.94 -9.66
N THR A 187 11.15 -6.03 -10.46
CA THR A 187 11.97 -6.44 -11.61
C THR A 187 13.36 -6.94 -11.21
N ARG A 188 13.94 -6.44 -10.12
CA ARG A 188 15.33 -6.72 -9.69
C ARG A 188 15.45 -7.88 -8.71
N ALA A 189 14.43 -8.14 -7.91
CA ALA A 189 14.46 -9.12 -6.81
C ALA A 189 14.60 -10.58 -7.28
N GLY A 190 14.52 -10.87 -8.58
CA GLY A 190 14.93 -12.16 -9.13
C GLY A 190 16.44 -12.46 -9.04
N TRP A 191 17.24 -11.62 -8.38
CA TRP A 191 18.70 -11.77 -8.28
C TRP A 191 19.19 -12.33 -6.94
N SER A 192 18.39 -12.32 -5.86
CA SER A 192 18.92 -12.61 -4.51
C SER A 192 18.81 -14.07 -4.03
N ALA A 193 17.94 -14.91 -4.61
CA ALA A 193 17.82 -16.30 -4.17
C ALA A 193 19.00 -17.19 -4.61
N ALA A 194 19.65 -16.86 -5.73
CA ALA A 194 20.80 -17.61 -6.23
C ALA A 194 22.11 -17.28 -5.49
N GLU A 195 22.23 -16.07 -4.95
CA GLU A 195 23.48 -15.56 -4.36
C GLU A 195 23.60 -15.90 -2.86
N ILE A 196 22.48 -15.91 -2.12
CA ILE A 196 22.50 -16.30 -0.68
C ILE A 196 22.71 -17.81 -0.53
N SER A 197 22.21 -18.63 -1.47
CA SER A 197 22.43 -20.09 -1.43
C SER A 197 23.88 -20.47 -1.73
N THR A 198 24.61 -19.69 -2.52
CA THR A 198 26.01 -20.02 -2.88
C THR A 198 26.97 -19.63 -1.76
N GLU A 199 26.75 -18.49 -1.07
CA GLU A 199 27.54 -18.14 0.12
C GLU A 199 27.32 -19.10 1.29
N HIS A 200 26.08 -19.57 1.50
CA HIS A 200 25.79 -20.49 2.60
C HIS A 200 26.33 -21.91 2.34
N ILE A 201 26.34 -22.37 1.08
CA ILE A 201 26.96 -23.65 0.70
C ILE A 201 28.49 -23.53 0.77
N ALA A 202 29.08 -22.41 0.36
CA ALA A 202 30.52 -22.19 0.44
C ALA A 202 31.04 -22.17 1.89
N LYS A 203 30.29 -21.57 2.82
CA LYS A 203 30.66 -21.52 4.26
C LYS A 203 30.45 -22.83 5.02
N VAL A 204 29.63 -23.75 4.52
CA VAL A 204 29.41 -25.06 5.14
C VAL A 204 30.39 -26.11 4.57
N ALA A 205 31.08 -25.79 3.47
CA ALA A 205 32.09 -26.64 2.85
C ALA A 205 33.53 -26.36 3.32
N GLU A 206 33.75 -25.31 4.14
CA GLU A 206 35.00 -25.06 4.90
C GLU A 206 34.87 -25.57 6.34
#